data_AF-A0A9E4B5Z9-F1
#
_entry.id   AF-A0A9E4B5Z9-F1
#
_cell.length_a   1.000
_cell.length_b   1.000
_cell.length_c   1.000
_cell.angle_alpha   90.00
_cell.angle_beta   90.00
_cell.angle_gamma   90.00
#
_symmetry.space_group_name_H-M   'P 1'
#
loop_
_entity.id
_entity.type
_entity.pdbx_description
1 polymer ?
#
loop_
_entity_poly.entity_id
_entity_poly.type
_entity_poly.pdbx_seq_one_letter_code
_entity_poly.pdbx_strand_id
1 'polypeptide(L)'
;TADFRFTRLDDDVLNYGWQFNVPVTTTNWNVDTSGGYAHARKARTYRQSQFRLGTFAVADPSILEGAIGEAFSDANIMNPANDFVFDRTGTNNQSYLAATMTDAVFGKIDVTWKEVWRLSAGARWEDYRQVALDWNPYGFTITDPVVTTDPDRLEQA
;
A
#
# COMPACT_ATOMS: atom_id res chain seq x y z
N THR A 1 25.29 -6.21 16.13
CA THR A 1 23.89 -5.99 16.55
C THR A 1 23.02 -7.06 15.92
N ALA A 2 21.90 -7.40 16.54
CA ALA A 2 20.88 -8.27 15.99
C ALA A 2 19.63 -7.44 15.70
N ASP A 3 19.07 -7.58 14.51
CA ASP A 3 17.91 -6.81 14.04
C ASP A 3 16.74 -7.75 13.72
N PHE A 4 15.59 -7.47 14.32
CA PHE A 4 14.36 -8.24 14.17
C PHE A 4 13.30 -7.36 13.52
N ARG A 5 12.83 -7.77 12.34
CA ARG A 5 11.86 -7.00 11.56
C ARG A 5 10.59 -7.80 11.29
N PHE A 6 9.47 -7.23 11.70
CA PHE A 6 8.14 -7.79 11.53
C PHE A 6 7.33 -6.88 10.61
N THR A 7 6.90 -7.41 9.48
CA THR A 7 6.08 -6.69 8.51
C THR A 7 4.71 -7.32 8.38
N ARG A 8 3.71 -6.47 8.16
CA ARG A 8 2.36 -6.88 7.84
C ARG A 8 1.82 -5.97 6.76
N LEU A 9 1.22 -6.56 5.73
CA LEU A 9 0.61 -5.86 4.61
C LEU A 9 -0.79 -6.43 4.42
N ASP A 10 -1.79 -5.60 4.63
CA ASP A 10 -3.20 -5.96 4.47
C ASP A 10 -3.78 -5.10 3.33
N ASP A 11 -4.36 -5.73 2.31
CA ASP A 11 -5.01 -5.06 1.17
C ASP A 11 -6.54 -5.29 1.23
N ASP A 12 -7.33 -4.23 1.04
CA ASP A 12 -8.79 -4.28 0.87
C ASP A 12 -9.14 -3.83 -0.56
N VAL A 13 -9.99 -4.59 -1.25
CA VAL A 13 -10.36 -4.35 -2.64
C VAL A 13 -11.87 -4.41 -2.78
N LEU A 14 -12.44 -3.36 -3.36
CA LEU A 14 -13.83 -3.31 -3.78
C LEU A 14 -13.88 -3.04 -5.29
N ASN A 15 -14.67 -3.84 -6.00
CA ASN A 15 -14.92 -3.62 -7.42
C ASN A 15 -16.37 -3.98 -7.72
N TYR A 16 -17.12 -3.03 -8.29
CA TYR A 16 -18.47 -3.25 -8.76
C TYR A 16 -18.75 -2.37 -9.96
N GLY A 17 -19.76 -2.75 -10.72
CA GLY A 17 -20.17 -2.00 -11.90
C GLY A 17 -21.33 -2.68 -12.59
N TRP A 18 -21.86 -2.03 -13.59
CA TRP A 18 -22.86 -2.59 -14.46
C TRP A 18 -22.58 -2.20 -15.90
N GLN A 19 -23.03 -3.03 -16.82
CA GLN A 19 -22.95 -2.79 -18.25
C GLN A 19 -24.25 -3.26 -18.88
N PHE A 20 -24.78 -2.47 -19.82
CA PHE A 20 -25.81 -2.91 -20.75
C PHE A 20 -25.23 -3.05 -22.16
N ASN A 21 -25.86 -3.92 -22.93
CA ASN A 21 -25.64 -4.06 -24.35
C ASN A 21 -27.01 -4.17 -25.04
N VAL A 22 -27.17 -3.44 -26.13
CA VAL A 22 -28.37 -3.41 -26.95
C VAL A 22 -27.95 -3.71 -28.38
N PRO A 23 -28.12 -4.96 -28.83
CA PRO A 23 -27.91 -5.36 -30.21
C PRO A 23 -29.18 -5.13 -31.03
N VAL A 24 -29.04 -4.53 -32.21
CA VAL A 24 -30.13 -4.32 -33.17
C VAL A 24 -29.67 -4.80 -34.55
N THR A 25 -30.32 -5.86 -35.03
CA THR A 25 -30.04 -6.44 -36.35
C THR A 25 -31.23 -6.28 -37.28
N THR A 26 -30.96 -5.80 -38.49
CA THR A 26 -31.89 -5.68 -39.61
C THR A 26 -31.21 -6.27 -40.85
N THR A 27 -31.94 -6.45 -41.96
CA THR A 27 -31.42 -7.00 -43.23
C THR A 27 -30.14 -6.32 -43.74
N ASN A 28 -29.97 -5.03 -43.51
CA ASN A 28 -28.81 -4.26 -44.00
C ASN A 28 -27.92 -3.69 -42.88
N TRP A 29 -28.31 -3.81 -41.62
CA TRP A 29 -27.65 -3.12 -40.51
C TRP A 29 -27.50 -4.05 -39.32
N ASN A 30 -26.31 -4.06 -38.74
CA ASN A 30 -26.05 -4.66 -37.44
C ASN A 30 -25.45 -3.57 -36.54
N VAL A 31 -26.14 -3.21 -35.47
CA VAL A 31 -25.76 -2.14 -34.56
C VAL A 31 -25.66 -2.72 -33.16
N ASP A 32 -24.47 -2.68 -32.58
CA ASP A 32 -24.23 -3.02 -31.18
C ASP A 32 -23.89 -1.77 -30.38
N THR A 33 -24.81 -1.36 -29.51
CA THR A 33 -24.55 -0.28 -28.56
C THR A 33 -24.31 -0.86 -27.17
N SER A 34 -23.27 -0.41 -26.49
CA SER A 34 -23.01 -0.80 -25.10
C SER A 34 -22.58 0.39 -24.27
N GLY A 35 -22.84 0.31 -22.98
CA GLY A 35 -22.41 1.33 -22.04
C GLY A 35 -22.48 0.80 -20.63
N GLY A 36 -21.80 1.48 -19.73
CA GLY A 36 -21.70 1.02 -18.36
C GLY A 36 -21.04 2.01 -17.43
N TYR A 37 -21.05 1.61 -16.16
CA TYR A 37 -20.35 2.27 -15.08
C TYR A 37 -19.50 1.24 -14.35
N ALA A 38 -18.29 1.65 -13.96
CA ALA A 38 -17.38 0.84 -13.18
C ALA A 38 -16.82 1.63 -12.01
N HIS A 39 -16.72 0.98 -10.86
CA HIS A 39 -16.15 1.51 -9.64
C HIS A 39 -15.11 0.52 -9.11
N ALA A 40 -13.90 1.00 -8.86
CA ALA A 40 -12.84 0.21 -8.24
C ALA A 40 -12.19 1.01 -7.11
N ARG A 41 -11.96 0.35 -5.97
CA ARG A 41 -11.22 0.88 -4.83
C ARG A 41 -10.22 -0.16 -4.36
N LYS A 42 -9.00 0.28 -4.07
CA LYS A 42 -7.99 -0.53 -3.40
C LYS A 42 -7.41 0.28 -2.25
N ALA A 43 -7.43 -0.28 -1.05
CA ALA A 43 -6.74 0.25 0.12
C ALA A 43 -5.64 -0.72 0.57
N ARG A 44 -4.55 -0.19 1.10
CA ARG A 44 -3.40 -0.94 1.60
C ARG A 44 -2.98 -0.35 2.92
N THR A 45 -2.81 -1.23 3.90
CA THR A 45 -2.19 -0.92 5.19
C THR A 45 -0.86 -1.66 5.26
N TYR A 46 0.24 -0.91 5.36
CA TYR A 46 1.56 -1.49 5.60
C TYR A 46 2.04 -1.10 7.00
N ARG A 47 2.30 -2.12 7.81
CA ARG A 47 2.87 -1.98 9.16
C ARG A 47 4.23 -2.65 9.22
N GLN A 48 5.22 -1.91 9.70
CA GLN A 48 6.54 -2.46 10.04
C GLN A 48 6.88 -2.18 11.50
N SER A 49 7.42 -3.17 12.18
CA SER A 49 8.00 -3.06 13.52
C SER A 49 9.40 -3.64 13.49
N GLN A 50 10.38 -2.83 13.84
CA GLN A 50 11.77 -3.25 13.88
C GLN A 50 12.33 -3.03 15.28
N PHE A 51 12.97 -4.08 15.79
CA PHE A 51 13.62 -4.10 17.08
C PHE A 51 15.08 -4.46 16.89
N ARG A 52 15.94 -3.87 17.70
CA ARG A 52 17.37 -4.11 17.64
C ARG A 52 17.86 -4.43 19.03
N LEU A 53 18.70 -5.46 19.09
CA LEU A 53 19.51 -5.80 20.25
C LEU A 53 20.96 -5.48 19.90
N GLY A 54 21.52 -4.49 20.57
CA GLY A 54 22.87 -4.02 20.34
C GLY A 54 23.57 -3.65 21.63
N THR A 55 24.80 -3.17 21.52
CA THR A 55 25.57 -2.62 22.63
C THR A 55 26.18 -1.29 22.17
N PHE A 56 26.21 -0.29 23.05
CA PHE A 56 26.90 0.98 22.77
C PHE A 56 28.38 0.95 23.20
N ALA A 57 28.71 0.11 24.18
CA ALA A 57 30.06 -0.10 24.66
C ALA A 57 30.20 -1.48 25.32
N VAL A 58 31.34 -2.15 25.09
CA VAL A 58 31.68 -3.41 25.76
C VAL A 58 32.97 -3.24 26.54
N ALA A 59 33.03 -3.80 27.75
CA ALA A 59 34.22 -3.75 28.58
C ALA A 59 35.41 -4.53 27.98
N ASP A 60 35.11 -5.59 27.24
CA ASP A 60 36.07 -6.38 26.48
C ASP A 60 35.54 -6.60 25.05
N PRO A 61 36.19 -6.06 24.00
CA PRO A 61 35.77 -6.23 22.62
C PRO A 61 35.73 -7.68 22.13
N SER A 62 36.51 -8.58 22.73
CA SER A 62 36.59 -9.99 22.32
C SER A 62 35.26 -10.73 22.49
N ILE A 63 34.33 -10.23 23.33
CA ILE A 63 32.99 -10.81 23.49
C ILE A 63 32.11 -10.64 22.24
N LEU A 64 32.47 -9.71 21.35
CA LEU A 64 31.79 -9.49 20.08
C LEU A 64 32.44 -10.28 18.95
N GLU A 65 33.57 -10.94 19.22
CA GLU A 65 34.27 -11.82 18.30
C GLU A 65 33.78 -13.26 18.50
N GLY A 66 33.77 -14.07 17.42
CA GLY A 66 33.36 -15.47 17.50
C GLY A 66 31.89 -15.73 17.14
N ALA A 67 31.28 -16.72 17.78
CA ALA A 67 29.95 -17.17 17.39
C ALA A 67 28.86 -16.21 17.88
N ILE A 68 27.82 -16.01 17.07
CA ILE A 68 26.68 -15.13 17.41
C ILE A 68 26.02 -15.56 18.74
N GLY A 69 25.92 -16.86 18.99
CA GLY A 69 25.34 -17.38 20.24
C GLY A 69 26.17 -17.09 21.49
N GLU A 70 27.49 -16.89 21.35
CA GLU A 70 28.37 -16.51 22.44
C GLU A 70 28.27 -15.00 22.70
N ALA A 71 28.33 -14.19 21.63
CA ALA A 71 28.18 -12.74 21.72
C ALA A 71 26.84 -12.30 22.31
N PHE A 72 25.75 -13.01 21.98
CA PHE A 72 24.40 -12.78 22.52
C PHE A 72 24.00 -13.80 23.60
N SER A 73 24.96 -14.38 24.31
CA SER A 73 24.67 -15.25 25.46
C SER A 73 24.07 -14.46 26.62
N ASP A 74 23.30 -15.14 27.48
CA ASP A 74 22.71 -14.53 28.69
C ASP A 74 23.79 -13.89 29.58
N ALA A 75 24.98 -14.50 29.67
CA ALA A 75 26.09 -13.96 30.44
C ALA A 75 26.61 -12.61 29.90
N ASN A 76 26.62 -12.44 28.57
CA ASN A 76 27.07 -11.21 27.94
C ASN A 76 25.98 -10.13 27.94
N ILE A 77 24.71 -10.50 27.70
CA ILE A 77 23.57 -9.58 27.70
C ILE A 77 23.27 -9.03 29.10
N MET A 78 23.29 -9.89 30.12
CA MET A 78 22.94 -9.50 31.49
C MET A 78 24.10 -8.83 32.25
N ASN A 79 25.29 -8.74 31.65
CA ASN A 79 26.43 -8.06 32.25
C ASN A 79 26.29 -6.53 32.05
N PRO A 80 26.11 -5.73 33.12
CA PRO A 80 25.97 -4.28 33.01
C PRO A 80 27.18 -3.58 32.39
N ALA A 81 28.37 -4.22 32.38
CA ALA A 81 29.58 -3.68 31.77
C ALA A 81 29.60 -3.75 30.24
N ASN A 82 28.64 -4.47 29.64
CA ASN A 82 28.55 -4.68 28.19
C ASN A 82 27.46 -3.83 27.52
N ASP A 83 26.75 -3.00 28.29
CA ASP A 83 25.78 -1.99 27.83
C ASP A 83 24.85 -2.47 26.68
N PHE A 84 24.32 -3.69 26.82
CA PHE A 84 23.36 -4.22 25.86
C PHE A 84 22.03 -3.49 26.00
N VAL A 85 21.53 -2.98 24.87
CA VAL A 85 20.29 -2.23 24.79
C VAL A 85 19.37 -2.91 23.77
N PHE A 86 18.13 -3.12 24.21
CA PHE A 86 17.02 -3.48 23.35
C PHE A 86 16.22 -2.22 23.04
N ASP A 87 16.22 -1.81 21.77
CA ASP A 87 15.48 -0.63 21.33
C ASP A 87 14.59 -0.93 20.11
N ARG A 88 13.62 -0.04 19.89
CA ARG A 88 12.84 -0.04 18.66
C ARG A 88 13.56 0.86 17.65
N THR A 89 14.25 0.25 16.71
CA THR A 89 14.94 0.95 15.63
C THR A 89 13.97 1.22 14.49
N GLY A 90 13.89 2.46 14.00
CA GLY A 90 13.19 2.78 12.74
C GLY A 90 11.72 3.23 12.83
N THR A 91 11.35 4.04 13.83
CA THR A 91 10.01 4.69 13.87
C THR A 91 9.76 5.76 12.80
N ASN A 92 10.73 6.06 11.94
CA ASN A 92 10.60 7.11 10.92
C ASN A 92 9.90 6.58 9.66
N ASN A 93 8.56 6.60 9.66
CA ASN A 93 7.72 6.56 8.45
C ASN A 93 7.86 5.32 7.56
N GLN A 94 8.21 4.17 8.14
CA GLN A 94 8.22 2.91 7.38
C GLN A 94 6.81 2.37 7.17
N SER A 95 5.87 2.66 8.07
CA SER A 95 4.48 2.23 7.95
C SER A 95 3.66 3.27 7.19
N TYR A 96 2.74 2.84 6.32
CA TYR A 96 1.93 3.74 5.50
C TYR A 96 0.52 3.18 5.28
N LEU A 97 -0.40 4.10 4.99
CA LEU A 97 -1.75 3.83 4.49
C LEU A 97 -1.82 4.36 3.07
N ALA A 98 -2.24 3.54 2.11
CA ALA A 98 -2.43 3.97 0.74
C ALA A 98 -3.80 3.57 0.24
N ALA A 99 -4.46 4.42 -0.55
CA ALA A 99 -5.71 4.07 -1.20
C ALA A 99 -5.77 4.64 -2.61
N THR A 100 -6.42 3.90 -3.50
CA THR A 100 -6.78 4.34 -4.85
C THR A 100 -8.27 4.09 -5.09
N MET A 101 -8.90 4.98 -5.83
CA MET A 101 -10.31 4.90 -6.19
C MET A 101 -10.50 5.41 -7.60
N THR A 102 -11.16 4.61 -8.44
CA THR A 102 -11.47 4.94 -9.83
C THR A 102 -12.96 4.78 -10.06
N ASP A 103 -13.61 5.87 -10.47
CA ASP A 103 -14.96 5.85 -11.02
C ASP A 103 -14.88 6.02 -12.53
N ALA A 104 -15.67 5.25 -13.29
CA ALA A 104 -15.64 5.33 -14.73
C ALA A 104 -17.02 5.17 -15.36
N VAL A 105 -17.28 5.97 -16.39
CA VAL A 105 -18.44 5.83 -17.28
C VAL A 105 -17.93 5.60 -18.70
N PHE A 106 -18.51 4.63 -19.40
CA PHE A 106 -18.07 4.27 -20.74
C PHE A 106 -19.24 3.94 -21.67
N GLY A 107 -19.00 4.13 -22.96
CA GLY A 107 -19.94 3.81 -24.02
C GLY A 107 -19.22 3.43 -25.32
N LYS A 108 -19.79 2.50 -26.06
CA LYS A 108 -19.31 2.06 -27.36
C LYS A 108 -20.51 1.85 -28.30
N ILE A 109 -20.32 2.23 -29.55
CA ILE A 109 -21.17 1.86 -30.67
C ILE A 109 -20.36 1.10 -31.72
N ASP A 110 -20.94 0.04 -32.26
CA ASP A 110 -20.40 -0.76 -33.36
C ASP A 110 -21.50 -0.87 -34.42
N VAL A 111 -21.20 -0.48 -35.66
CA VAL A 111 -22.17 -0.46 -36.76
C VAL A 111 -21.57 -1.19 -37.94
N THR A 112 -22.26 -2.21 -38.44
CA THR A 112 -21.96 -2.91 -39.67
C THR A 112 -23.09 -2.71 -40.68
N TRP A 113 -22.76 -2.24 -41.88
CA TRP A 113 -23.70 -2.03 -42.98
C TRP A 113 -23.46 -3.04 -44.10
N LYS A 114 -24.50 -3.80 -44.44
CA LYS A 114 -24.55 -4.85 -45.46
C LYS A 114 -23.40 -5.86 -45.38
N GLU A 115 -22.81 -6.04 -44.20
CA GLU A 115 -21.62 -6.87 -44.00
C GLU A 115 -20.38 -6.43 -44.80
N VAL A 116 -20.42 -5.24 -45.42
CA VAL A 116 -19.33 -4.69 -46.24
C VAL A 116 -18.56 -3.61 -45.50
N TRP A 117 -19.26 -2.73 -44.77
CA TRP A 117 -18.65 -1.60 -44.08
C TRP A 117 -18.89 -1.69 -42.57
N ARG A 118 -17.83 -1.57 -41.77
CA ARG A 118 -17.90 -1.55 -40.31
C ARG A 118 -17.27 -0.29 -39.75
N LEU A 119 -17.99 0.36 -38.84
CA LEU A 119 -17.54 1.52 -38.08
C LEU A 119 -17.72 1.23 -36.59
N SER A 120 -16.69 1.49 -35.79
CA SER A 120 -16.77 1.34 -34.33
C SER A 120 -16.18 2.57 -33.67
N ALA A 121 -16.86 3.08 -32.64
CA ALA A 121 -16.43 4.22 -31.86
C ALA A 121 -16.79 4.00 -30.39
N GLY A 122 -15.97 4.52 -29.49
CA GLY A 122 -16.24 4.44 -28.06
C GLY A 122 -15.47 5.51 -27.30
N ALA A 123 -15.99 5.83 -26.12
CA ALA A 123 -15.39 6.77 -25.20
C ALA A 123 -15.51 6.22 -23.77
N ARG A 124 -14.53 6.59 -22.94
CA ARG A 124 -14.48 6.27 -21.53
C ARG A 124 -13.97 7.49 -20.79
N TRP A 125 -14.67 7.86 -19.73
CA TRP A 125 -14.26 8.89 -18.81
C TRP A 125 -13.98 8.26 -17.45
N GLU A 126 -12.87 8.64 -16.82
CA GLU A 126 -12.43 8.10 -15.53
C GLU A 126 -12.07 9.25 -14.59
N ASP A 127 -12.53 9.14 -13.34
CA ASP A 127 -12.09 9.96 -12.22
C ASP A 127 -11.24 9.11 -11.29
N TYR A 128 -9.93 9.34 -11.33
CA TYR A 128 -8.92 8.63 -10.55
C TYR A 128 -8.48 9.49 -9.37
N ARG A 129 -8.56 8.90 -8.18
CA ARG A 129 -8.09 9.49 -6.91
C ARG A 129 -7.14 8.54 -6.24
N GLN A 130 -6.09 9.08 -5.62
CA GLN A 130 -5.13 8.34 -4.82
C GLN A 130 -4.72 9.13 -3.59
N VAL A 131 -4.27 8.43 -2.57
CA VAL A 131 -3.66 9.03 -1.38
C VAL A 131 -2.63 8.07 -0.80
N ALA A 132 -1.53 8.59 -0.27
CA ALA A 132 -0.53 7.85 0.49
C ALA A 132 -0.13 8.64 1.75
N LEU A 133 -0.47 8.10 2.92
CA LEU A 133 -0.20 8.73 4.22
C LEU A 133 0.83 7.93 5.00
N ASP A 134 1.78 8.64 5.59
CA ASP A 134 2.63 8.10 6.64
C ASP A 134 1.78 7.72 7.85
N TRP A 135 2.06 6.55 8.43
CA TRP A 135 1.33 6.02 9.57
C TRP A 135 2.28 5.66 10.71
N ASN A 136 2.00 6.18 11.91
CA ASN A 136 2.68 5.77 13.13
C ASN A 136 1.80 4.79 13.92
N PRO A 137 2.06 3.46 13.88
CA PRO A 137 1.29 2.48 14.65
C PRO A 137 1.47 2.60 16.17
N TYR A 138 2.37 3.47 16.63
CA TYR A 138 2.71 3.69 18.03
C TYR A 138 2.40 5.10 18.52
N GLY A 139 1.86 5.97 17.65
CA GLY A 139 1.58 7.36 17.97
C GLY A 139 0.26 7.50 18.73
N PHE A 140 0.29 7.41 20.05
CA PHE A 140 -0.92 7.50 20.89
C PHE A 140 -1.10 8.86 21.58
N THR A 141 -0.38 9.90 21.13
CA THR A 141 -0.37 11.22 21.78
C THR A 141 -0.62 12.34 20.78
N ILE A 142 -0.93 13.54 21.28
CA ILE A 142 -1.14 14.72 20.43
C ILE A 142 0.18 15.18 19.78
N THR A 143 1.30 15.03 20.48
CA THR A 143 2.64 15.40 19.98
C THR A 143 3.27 14.33 19.09
N ASP A 144 2.74 13.10 19.11
CA ASP A 144 3.13 11.98 18.25
C ASP A 144 1.85 11.22 17.83
N PRO A 145 1.10 11.74 16.85
CA PRO A 145 -0.19 11.20 16.44
C PRO A 145 -0.04 10.00 15.51
N VAL A 146 -1.12 9.20 15.39
CA VAL A 146 -1.18 8.04 14.50
C VAL A 146 -0.99 8.42 13.02
N VAL A 147 -1.55 9.56 12.60
CA VAL A 147 -1.41 10.15 11.26
C VAL A 147 -1.09 11.63 11.45
N THR A 148 -0.29 12.21 10.56
CA THR A 148 0.04 13.64 10.61
C THR A 148 -1.22 14.51 10.61
N THR A 149 -1.21 15.56 11.43
CA THR A 149 -2.25 16.60 11.43
C THR A 149 -1.80 17.87 10.73
N ASP A 150 -0.60 17.86 10.13
CA ASP A 150 -0.02 18.99 9.40
C ASP A 150 -0.73 19.19 8.06
N PRO A 151 -1.46 20.30 7.84
CA PRO A 151 -2.20 20.56 6.61
C PRO A 151 -1.32 20.52 5.35
N ASP A 152 -0.10 21.07 5.42
CA ASP A 152 0.79 21.15 4.25
C ASP A 152 1.25 19.75 3.80
N ARG A 153 1.41 18.82 4.76
CA ARG A 153 1.73 17.42 4.48
C ARG A 153 0.54 16.65 3.91
N LEU A 154 -0.67 16.97 4.35
CA LEU A 154 -1.90 16.31 3.89
C LEU A 154 -2.31 16.76 2.49
N GLU A 155 -2.07 18.02 2.12
CA GLU A 155 -2.34 18.52 0.76
C GLU A 155 -1.44 17.88 -0.31
N GLN A 156 -0.26 17.39 0.09
CA GLN A 156 0.71 16.75 -0.80
C GLN A 156 0.55 15.22 -0.89
N ALA A 157 -0.39 14.64 -0.14
CA ALA A 157 -0.53 13.20 0.06
C ALA A 157 -1.45 12.50 -0.95
#